data_AF-A0A0K8T3U5-F1
#
_entry.id   AF-A0A0K8T3U5-F1
#
_cell.length_a   1.000
_cell.length_b   1.000
_cell.length_c   1.000
_cell.angle_alpha   90.00
_cell.angle_beta   90.00
_cell.angle_gamma   90.00
#
_symmetry.space_group_name_H-M   'P 1'
#
loop_
_entity.id
_entity.type
_entity.pdbx_description
1 polymer ?
#
loop_
_entity_poly.entity_id
_entity_poly.type
_entity_poly.pdbx_seq_one_letter_code
_entity_poly.pdbx_strand_id
1 'polypeptide(L)'
;MGNKKVRSVFKPKHKRLVDKIYATQKGSTEVTLNNMDKLTYYSINYPEKVNKVATYFHEKIMKQIKKKKYQHIDVSLQALDVLLSSSPTQSYNLYAEHFLVVASQLLATNDQRLQDMATRSVGTQTTQDRH
;
A
#
# COMPACT_ATOMS: atom_id res chain seq x y z
N MET A 1 -22.34 22.87 14.01
CA MET A 1 -21.73 21.92 14.96
C MET A 1 -20.90 20.90 14.19
N GLY A 2 -19.57 21.08 14.16
CA GLY A 2 -18.67 20.22 13.38
C GLY A 2 -18.40 18.90 14.11
N ASN A 3 -18.87 17.78 13.53
CA ASN A 3 -18.61 16.44 14.03
C ASN A 3 -17.09 16.14 14.06
N LYS A 4 -16.45 16.37 15.21
CA LYS A 4 -15.10 15.90 15.48
C LYS A 4 -15.14 14.39 15.55
N LYS A 5 -14.80 13.71 14.44
CA LYS A 5 -14.50 12.27 14.40
C LYS A 5 -13.60 11.94 15.59
N VAL A 6 -14.14 11.21 16.56
CA VAL A 6 -13.38 10.64 17.68
C VAL A 6 -12.24 9.82 17.08
N ARG A 7 -11.03 10.37 17.09
CA ARG A 7 -9.84 9.65 16.64
C ARG A 7 -9.62 8.56 17.67
N SER A 8 -9.95 7.31 17.32
CA SER A 8 -9.62 6.14 18.13
C SER A 8 -8.15 6.23 18.58
N VAL A 9 -7.94 6.52 19.86
CA VAL A 9 -6.64 6.78 20.49
C VAL A 9 -5.78 5.50 20.55
N PHE A 10 -6.36 4.34 20.23
CA PHE A 10 -5.75 3.02 20.37
C PHE A 10 -5.09 2.45 19.10
N LYS A 11 -5.20 3.13 17.94
CA LYS A 11 -4.57 2.62 16.72
C LYS A 11 -3.08 2.97 16.69
N PRO A 12 -2.17 1.98 16.54
CA PRO A 12 -0.74 2.22 16.37
C PRO A 12 -0.44 3.19 15.21
N LYS A 13 0.66 3.97 15.35
CA LYS A 13 1.04 5.02 14.39
C LYS A 13 1.15 4.51 12.95
N HIS A 14 1.78 3.36 12.73
CA HIS A 14 1.91 2.74 11.40
C HIS A 14 0.54 2.47 10.77
N LYS A 15 -0.42 1.90 11.53
CA LYS A 15 -1.79 1.65 11.02
C LYS A 15 -2.50 2.94 10.65
N ARG A 16 -2.31 4.01 11.43
CA ARG A 16 -2.90 5.32 11.13
C ARG A 16 -2.31 5.97 9.89
N LEU A 17 -1.01 5.83 9.66
CA LEU A 17 -0.35 6.35 8.45
C LEU A 17 -0.86 5.60 7.21
N VAL A 18 -0.89 4.26 7.27
CA VAL A 18 -1.48 3.45 6.20
C VAL A 18 -2.97 3.76 6.02
N ASP A 19 -3.77 3.93 7.07
CA ASP A 19 -5.18 4.30 6.93
C ASP A 19 -5.38 5.65 6.22
N LYS A 20 -4.45 6.59 6.38
CA LYS A 20 -4.54 7.91 5.74
C LYS A 20 -4.31 7.89 4.24
N ILE A 21 -3.57 6.91 3.70
CA ILE A 21 -3.37 6.82 2.24
C ILE A 21 -4.69 6.52 1.52
N TYR A 22 -5.62 5.84 2.20
CA TYR A 22 -6.97 5.55 1.70
C TYR A 22 -7.99 6.63 2.06
N ALA A 23 -7.59 7.68 2.78
CA ALA A 23 -8.48 8.77 3.17
C ALA A 23 -8.72 9.78 2.03
N THR A 24 -8.36 9.40 0.80
CA THR A 24 -8.58 10.18 -0.40
C THR A 24 -10.06 10.47 -0.63
N GLN A 25 -10.35 11.46 -1.47
CA GLN A 25 -11.72 11.82 -1.81
C GLN A 25 -12.49 10.60 -2.31
N LYS A 26 -13.77 10.50 -1.95
CA LYS A 26 -14.62 9.36 -2.33
C LYS A 26 -14.56 9.16 -3.84
N GLY A 27 -14.02 8.02 -4.28
CA GLY A 27 -13.97 7.63 -5.69
C GLY A 27 -12.63 7.85 -6.40
N SER A 28 -11.65 8.52 -5.79
CA SER A 28 -10.30 8.63 -6.37
C SER A 28 -9.43 7.42 -6.01
N THR A 29 -8.70 6.89 -7.00
CA THR A 29 -7.67 5.86 -6.80
C THR A 29 -6.28 6.44 -6.54
N GLU A 30 -6.15 7.76 -6.56
CA GLU A 30 -4.87 8.44 -6.40
C GLU A 30 -4.44 8.49 -4.93
N VAL A 31 -3.14 8.36 -4.70
CA VAL A 31 -2.58 8.48 -3.36
C VAL A 31 -2.15 9.92 -3.11
N THR A 32 -2.60 10.54 -2.02
CA THR A 32 -2.19 11.92 -1.70
C THR A 32 -0.69 11.96 -1.37
N LEU A 33 0.10 12.69 -2.16
CA LEU A 33 1.54 12.93 -1.98
C LEU A 33 1.90 13.19 -0.50
N ASN A 34 1.27 14.17 0.13
CA ASN A 34 1.53 14.52 1.54
C ASN A 34 1.30 13.38 2.56
N ASN A 35 0.38 12.43 2.28
CA ASN A 35 0.19 11.25 3.14
C ASN A 35 1.24 10.18 2.85
N MET A 36 1.64 10.05 1.58
CA MET A 36 2.72 9.15 1.17
C MET A 36 4.07 9.61 1.67
N ASP A 37 4.43 10.88 1.54
CA ASP A 37 5.70 11.43 2.03
C ASP A 37 5.90 11.14 3.52
N LYS A 38 4.83 11.27 4.31
CA LYS A 38 4.84 10.94 5.74
C LYS A 38 5.03 9.46 6.01
N LEU A 39 4.45 8.59 5.18
CA LEU A 39 4.59 7.14 5.31
C LEU A 39 5.97 6.68 4.85
N THR A 40 6.47 7.21 3.74
CA THR A 40 7.81 6.98 3.21
C THR A 40 8.86 7.45 4.20
N TYR A 41 8.78 8.69 4.70
CA TYR A 41 9.68 9.20 5.74
C TYR A 41 9.66 8.32 6.98
N TYR A 42 8.48 7.89 7.45
CA TYR A 42 8.37 6.99 8.59
C TYR A 42 9.01 5.62 8.35
N SER A 43 8.99 5.14 7.11
CA SER A 43 9.56 3.83 6.74
C SER A 43 11.09 3.90 6.58
N ILE A 44 11.61 5.02 6.07
CA ILE A 44 13.05 5.27 5.92
C ILE A 44 13.72 5.46 7.29
N ASN A 45 13.13 6.26 8.17
CA ASN A 45 13.75 6.60 9.46
C ASN A 45 13.61 5.51 10.52
N TYR A 46 12.69 4.55 10.32
CA TYR A 46 12.39 3.50 11.28
C TYR A 46 12.28 2.13 10.57
N PRO A 47 13.41 1.53 10.15
CA PRO A 47 13.42 0.26 9.43
C PRO A 47 12.76 -0.88 10.23
N GLU A 48 12.81 -0.83 11.55
CA GLU A 48 12.12 -1.81 12.42
C GLU A 48 10.59 -1.69 12.39
N LYS A 49 10.07 -0.62 11.79
CA LYS A 49 8.63 -0.38 11.57
C LYS A 49 8.18 -0.74 10.16
N VAL A 50 9.10 -0.94 9.22
CA VAL A 50 8.81 -1.34 7.84
C VAL A 50 7.99 -2.63 7.81
N ASN A 51 8.42 -3.66 8.55
CA ASN A 51 7.69 -4.92 8.64
C ASN A 51 6.24 -4.71 9.14
N LYS A 52 6.04 -3.84 10.14
CA LYS A 52 4.70 -3.52 10.66
C LYS A 52 3.83 -2.78 9.64
N VAL A 53 4.43 -1.92 8.82
CA VAL A 53 3.73 -1.22 7.74
C VAL A 53 3.33 -2.21 6.65
N ALA A 54 4.29 -3.01 6.18
CA ALA A 54 4.10 -3.96 5.09
C ALA A 54 3.12 -5.09 5.44
N THR A 55 3.24 -5.68 6.63
CA THR A 55 2.26 -6.63 7.18
C THR A 55 0.85 -6.03 7.20
N TYR A 56 0.71 -4.78 7.64
CA TYR A 56 -0.60 -4.15 7.71
C TYR A 56 -1.18 -3.82 6.33
N PHE A 57 -0.34 -3.46 5.35
CA PHE A 57 -0.76 -3.36 3.95
C PHE A 57 -1.32 -4.68 3.45
N HIS A 58 -0.60 -5.78 3.68
CA HIS A 58 -1.02 -7.11 3.27
C HIS A 58 -2.37 -7.49 3.87
N GLU A 59 -2.53 -7.39 5.20
CA GLU A 59 -3.81 -7.63 5.87
C GLU A 59 -4.96 -6.82 5.26
N LYS A 60 -4.67 -5.56 4.89
CA LYS A 60 -5.66 -4.65 4.36
C LYS A 60 -6.04 -5.04 2.94
N ILE A 61 -5.08 -5.28 2.06
CA ILE A 61 -5.31 -5.73 0.69
C ILE A 61 -6.12 -7.02 0.67
N MET A 62 -5.78 -8.00 1.52
CA MET A 62 -6.55 -9.25 1.64
C MET A 62 -8.01 -9.02 2.05
N LYS A 63 -8.24 -8.09 2.98
CA LYS A 63 -9.62 -7.69 3.34
C LYS A 63 -10.34 -7.00 2.18
N GLN A 64 -9.64 -6.23 1.36
CA GLN A 64 -10.24 -5.55 0.21
C GLN A 64 -10.51 -6.49 -0.96
N ILE A 65 -9.67 -7.49 -1.19
CA ILE A 65 -9.89 -8.57 -2.18
C ILE A 65 -11.21 -9.28 -1.86
N LYS A 66 -11.39 -9.73 -0.60
CA LYS A 66 -12.64 -10.37 -0.15
C LYS A 66 -13.88 -9.48 -0.34
N LYS A 67 -13.72 -8.16 -0.21
CA LYS A 67 -14.79 -7.17 -0.36
C LYS A 67 -14.94 -6.63 -1.79
N LYS A 68 -14.14 -7.12 -2.75
CA LYS A 68 -14.07 -6.65 -4.14
C LYS A 68 -13.91 -5.12 -4.24
N LYS A 69 -13.15 -4.50 -3.33
CA LYS A 69 -12.89 -3.05 -3.33
C LYS A 69 -11.70 -2.70 -4.22
N TYR A 70 -11.86 -2.88 -5.53
CA TYR A 70 -10.80 -2.69 -6.53
C TYR A 70 -10.07 -1.34 -6.39
N GLN A 71 -10.80 -0.24 -6.17
CA GLN A 71 -10.20 1.09 -5.97
C GLN A 71 -9.23 1.16 -4.78
N HIS A 72 -9.52 0.44 -3.70
CA HIS A 72 -8.62 0.41 -2.54
C HIS A 72 -7.42 -0.49 -2.81
N ILE A 73 -7.59 -1.56 -3.59
CA ILE A 73 -6.46 -2.42 -3.98
C ILE A 73 -5.52 -1.60 -4.86
N ASP A 74 -6.04 -0.80 -5.78
CA ASP A 74 -5.27 0.05 -6.67
C ASP A 74 -4.43 1.08 -5.91
N VAL A 75 -5.06 1.82 -4.99
CA VAL A 75 -4.36 2.73 -4.05
C VAL A 75 -3.26 2.02 -3.27
N SER A 76 -3.48 0.75 -2.89
CA SER A 76 -2.48 -0.01 -2.14
C SER A 76 -1.27 -0.38 -2.98
N LEU A 77 -1.50 -0.81 -4.23
CA LEU A 77 -0.44 -1.16 -5.17
C LEU A 77 0.40 0.08 -5.53
N GLN A 78 -0.24 1.22 -5.81
CA GLN A 78 0.45 2.49 -6.04
C GLN A 78 1.27 2.93 -4.82
N ALA A 79 0.72 2.80 -3.61
CA ALA A 79 1.44 3.16 -2.39
C ALA A 79 2.65 2.25 -2.15
N LEU A 80 2.54 0.94 -2.42
CA LEU A 80 3.65 0.01 -2.34
C LEU A 80 4.75 0.34 -3.37
N ASP A 81 4.37 0.73 -4.58
CA ASP A 81 5.30 1.12 -5.64
C ASP A 81 6.12 2.37 -5.27
N VAL A 82 5.46 3.39 -4.71
CA VAL A 82 6.14 4.58 -4.16
C VAL A 82 7.07 4.21 -3.01
N LEU A 83 6.65 3.30 -2.12
CA LEU A 83 7.50 2.84 -1.02
C LEU A 83 8.72 2.07 -1.52
N LEU A 84 8.56 1.21 -2.52
CA LEU A 84 9.66 0.48 -3.16
C LEU A 84 10.66 1.45 -3.81
N SER A 85 10.16 2.39 -4.62
CA SER A 85 10.99 3.38 -5.31
C SER A 85 11.73 4.33 -4.36
N SER A 86 11.19 4.57 -3.16
CA SER A 86 11.76 5.51 -2.19
C SER A 86 12.54 4.84 -1.05
N SER A 87 12.55 3.51 -0.98
CA SER A 87 13.16 2.78 0.14
C SER A 87 14.65 2.51 -0.09
N PRO A 88 15.49 2.70 0.95
CA PRO A 88 16.87 2.19 0.95
C PRO A 88 16.89 0.66 0.84
N THR A 89 18.00 0.10 0.36
CA THR A 89 18.20 -1.35 0.09
C THR A 89 17.72 -2.26 1.23
N GLN A 90 17.95 -1.87 2.50
CA GLN A 90 17.55 -2.65 3.67
C GLN A 90 16.01 -2.78 3.81
N SER A 91 15.27 -1.74 3.48
CA SER A 91 13.80 -1.71 3.54
C SER A 91 13.17 -2.17 2.23
N TYR A 92 13.88 -2.05 1.11
CA TYR A 92 13.45 -2.46 -0.22
C TYR A 92 13.08 -3.94 -0.27
N ASN A 93 13.99 -4.83 0.16
CA ASN A 93 13.78 -6.28 0.09
C ASN A 93 12.53 -6.72 0.86
N LEU A 94 12.27 -6.10 2.02
CA LEU A 94 11.07 -6.38 2.82
C LEU A 94 9.79 -5.96 2.09
N TYR A 95 9.78 -4.77 1.48
CA TYR A 95 8.62 -4.35 0.68
C TYR A 95 8.44 -5.19 -0.58
N ALA A 96 9.53 -5.62 -1.22
CA ALA A 96 9.50 -6.42 -2.43
C ALA A 96 8.91 -7.81 -2.14
N GLU A 97 9.34 -8.45 -1.05
CA GLU A 97 8.76 -9.72 -0.60
C GLU A 97 7.24 -9.59 -0.38
N HIS A 98 6.81 -8.58 0.38
CA HIS A 98 5.38 -8.35 0.62
C HIS A 98 4.61 -8.03 -0.67
N PHE A 99 5.21 -7.28 -1.60
CA PHE A 99 4.62 -6.97 -2.89
C PHE A 99 4.40 -8.23 -3.74
N LEU A 100 5.40 -9.12 -3.82
CA LEU A 100 5.31 -10.37 -4.56
C LEU A 100 4.24 -11.31 -3.98
N VAL A 101 4.12 -11.36 -2.65
CA VAL A 101 3.05 -12.11 -1.98
C VAL A 101 1.67 -11.54 -2.36
N VAL A 102 1.52 -10.22 -2.40
CA VAL A 102 0.26 -9.59 -2.82
C VAL A 102 -0.04 -9.85 -4.29
N ALA A 103 0.94 -9.70 -5.18
CA ALA A 103 0.78 -9.92 -6.61
C ALA A 103 0.38 -11.37 -6.91
N SER A 104 1.06 -12.35 -6.30
CA SER A 104 0.71 -13.77 -6.43
C SER A 104 -0.70 -14.07 -5.92
N GLN A 105 -1.11 -13.47 -4.81
CA GLN A 105 -2.46 -13.65 -4.28
C GLN A 105 -3.54 -13.04 -5.16
N LEU A 106 -3.28 -11.88 -5.78
CA LEU A 106 -4.19 -11.28 -6.74
C LEU A 106 -4.31 -12.15 -8.01
N LEU A 107 -3.19 -12.68 -8.51
CA LEU A 107 -3.18 -13.60 -9.65
C LEU A 107 -3.88 -14.92 -9.36
N ALA A 108 -3.78 -15.43 -8.13
CA ALA A 108 -4.46 -16.65 -7.70
C ALA A 108 -5.99 -16.49 -7.54
N THR A 109 -6.53 -15.28 -7.64
CA THR A 109 -7.98 -15.09 -7.65
C THR A 109 -8.58 -15.43 -9.02
N ASN A 110 -9.80 -15.97 -9.05
CA ASN A 110 -10.57 -16.16 -10.29
C ASN A 110 -11.30 -14.88 -10.73
N ASP A 111 -10.68 -13.72 -10.52
CA ASP A 111 -11.23 -12.40 -10.85
C ASP A 111 -10.29 -11.71 -11.84
N GLN A 112 -10.72 -11.63 -13.09
CA GLN A 112 -9.90 -11.08 -14.18
C GLN A 112 -9.44 -9.64 -13.89
N ARG A 113 -10.25 -8.85 -13.19
CA ARG A 113 -9.87 -7.47 -12.86
C ARG A 113 -8.73 -7.42 -11.84
N LEU A 114 -8.71 -8.36 -10.88
CA LEU A 114 -7.61 -8.47 -9.91
C LEU A 114 -6.33 -9.00 -10.57
N GLN A 115 -6.46 -9.96 -11.49
CA GLN A 115 -5.35 -10.47 -12.29
C GLN A 115 -4.73 -9.36 -13.14
N ASP A 116 -5.55 -8.57 -13.85
CA ASP A 116 -5.08 -7.44 -14.65
C ASP A 116 -4.35 -6.39 -13.79
N MET A 117 -4.86 -6.10 -12.59
CA MET A 117 -4.21 -5.17 -11.66
C MET A 117 -2.84 -5.68 -11.21
N ALA A 118 -2.72 -6.97 -10.89
CA ALA A 118 -1.46 -7.59 -10.51
C ALA A 118 -0.45 -7.51 -11.66
N THR A 119 -0.86 -7.94 -12.86
CA THR A 119 -0.01 -7.91 -14.07
C THR A 119 0.50 -6.52 -14.38
N ARG A 120 -0.35 -5.49 -14.29
CA ARG A 120 0.07 -4.09 -14.46
C ARG A 120 1.11 -3.67 -13.41
N SER A 121 0.86 -3.98 -12.14
CA SER A 121 1.76 -3.58 -11.04
C SER A 121 3.14 -4.24 -11.11
N VAL A 122 3.22 -5.48 -11.59
CA VAL A 122 4.50 -6.19 -11.76
C VAL A 122 5.22 -5.71 -13.02
N GLY A 123 4.48 -5.44 -14.10
CA GLY A 123 5.05 -4.92 -15.36
C GLY A 123 5.63 -3.51 -15.24
N THR A 124 5.07 -2.66 -14.37
CA THR A 124 5.64 -1.33 -14.11
C THR A 124 7.00 -1.40 -13.40
N GLN A 125 7.19 -2.36 -12.50
CA GLN A 125 8.47 -2.55 -11.78
C GLN A 125 9.61 -3.02 -12.70
N THR A 126 9.30 -3.80 -13.74
CA THR A 126 10.31 -4.26 -14.72
C THR A 126 10.78 -3.15 -15.66
N THR A 127 10.07 -2.01 -15.72
CA THR A 127 10.43 -0.89 -16.59
C THR A 127 11.39 0.09 -15.93
N GLN A 128 11.53 0.07 -14.60
CA GLN A 128 12.37 1.01 -13.86
C GLN A 128 13.87 0.60 -13.81
N ASP A 129 14.22 -0.55 -14.40
CA ASP A 129 15.61 -1.05 -14.54
C ASP A 129 16.27 -0.67 -15.89
N ARG A 130 15.70 0.32 -16.60
CA ARG A 130 16.29 0.89 -17.82
C ARG A 130 16.59 2.37 -17.63
N HIS A 131 17.56 2.71 -16.79
CA HIS A 131 18.37 3.92 -16.94
C HIS A 131 19.69 3.80 -16.18
#